data_AF-W4Q4D8-F1
#
_entry.id   AF-W4Q4D8-F1
#
_cell.length_a   1.000
_cell.length_b   1.000
_cell.length_c   1.000
_cell.angle_alpha   90.00
_cell.angle_beta   90.00
_cell.angle_gamma   90.00
#
_symmetry.space_group_name_H-M   'P 1'
#
loop_
_entity.id
_entity.type
_entity.pdbx_description
1 polymer ?
#
loop_
_entity_poly.entity_id
_entity_poly.type
_entity_poly.pdbx_seq_one_letter_code
_entity_poly.pdbx_strand_id
1 'polypeptide(L)'
;MQQSEHQLGVIAAIGAYLIWGVLPLYWKLLEPVSAGEVLAHRIIWSLVIMILILTVRKQLLSGWKELVSIFTHFRTAIGIILASCVITINWFVFIWAVNSDRVIEASLGYYINPLINVLLAMLFLKERFTRWQAVSVALALSVLPS
;
A
#
# COMPACT_ATOMS: atom_id res chain seq x y z
N MET A 1 -0.94 17.34 26.44
CA MET A 1 -1.57 17.24 25.10
C MET A 1 -0.98 16.13 24.23
N GLN A 2 0.34 15.84 24.25
CA GLN A 2 0.94 14.73 23.46
C GLN A 2 0.43 13.31 23.82
N GLN A 3 0.06 13.05 25.08
CA GLN A 3 -0.35 11.71 25.52
C GLN A 3 -1.73 11.28 24.97
N SER A 4 -2.65 12.24 24.74
CA SER A 4 -3.96 11.94 24.16
C SER A 4 -3.87 11.66 22.66
N GLU A 5 -2.97 12.34 21.93
CA GLU A 5 -2.74 12.06 20.51
C GLU A 5 -2.11 10.69 20.29
N HIS A 6 -1.20 10.25 21.18
CA HIS A 6 -0.64 8.91 21.12
C HIS A 6 -1.71 7.84 21.37
N GLN A 7 -2.59 8.02 22.35
CA GLN A 7 -3.68 7.09 22.61
C GLN A 7 -4.70 7.06 21.45
N LEU A 8 -5.02 8.22 20.86
CA LEU A 8 -5.87 8.28 19.67
C LEU A 8 -5.23 7.56 18.48
N GLY A 9 -3.92 7.74 18.28
CA GLY A 9 -3.16 7.08 17.22
C GLY A 9 -3.13 5.57 17.40
N VAL A 10 -2.97 5.07 18.63
CA VAL A 10 -3.02 3.63 18.95
C VAL A 10 -4.41 3.06 18.67
N ILE A 11 -5.48 3.72 19.13
CA ILE A 11 -6.85 3.27 18.90
C ILE A 11 -7.17 3.28 17.39
N ALA A 12 -6.77 4.32 16.67
CA ALA A 12 -6.95 4.41 15.23
C ALA A 12 -6.18 3.30 14.49
N ALA A 13 -4.95 3.00 14.92
CA ALA A 13 -4.16 1.90 14.35
C ALA A 13 -4.83 0.54 14.59
N ILE A 14 -5.28 0.26 15.82
CA ILE A 14 -5.99 -0.99 16.15
C ILE A 14 -7.26 -1.11 15.30
N GLY A 15 -8.07 -0.06 15.22
CA GLY A 15 -9.27 -0.04 14.40
C GLY A 15 -8.96 -0.28 12.92
N ALA A 16 -7.93 0.37 12.38
CA ALA A 16 -7.48 0.18 11.01
C ALA A 16 -7.04 -1.27 10.75
N TYR A 17 -6.25 -1.88 11.65
CA TYR A 17 -5.82 -3.27 11.52
C TYR A 17 -6.97 -4.27 11.62
N LEU A 18 -7.96 -4.02 12.49
CA LEU A 18 -9.17 -4.85 12.58
C LEU A 18 -9.99 -4.79 11.30
N ILE A 19 -10.25 -3.58 10.78
CA ILE A 19 -10.96 -3.39 9.51
C ILE A 19 -10.21 -4.10 8.38
N TRP A 20 -8.88 -3.97 8.35
CA TRP A 20 -8.04 -4.65 7.37
C TRP A 20 -8.06 -6.17 7.50
N GLY A 21 -8.09 -6.72 8.72
CA GLY A 21 -8.14 -8.17 8.95
C GLY A 21 -9.48 -8.81 8.55
N VAL A 22 -10.58 -8.05 8.64
CA VAL A 22 -11.92 -8.51 8.22
C VAL A 22 -12.12 -8.39 6.70
N LEU A 23 -11.32 -7.56 6.04
CA LEU A 23 -11.46 -7.26 4.62
C LEU A 23 -11.29 -8.48 3.68
N PRO A 24 -10.30 -9.39 3.88
CA PRO A 24 -10.22 -10.62 3.09
C PRO A 24 -11.45 -11.53 3.23
N LEU A 25 -12.02 -11.59 4.45
CA LEU A 25 -13.23 -12.36 4.71
C LEU A 25 -14.43 -11.76 3.96
N TYR A 26 -14.55 -10.43 3.96
CA TYR A 26 -15.59 -9.73 3.22
C TYR A 26 -15.53 -10.00 1.71
N TRP A 27 -14.33 -10.02 1.12
CA TRP A 27 -14.20 -10.34 -0.32
C TRP A 27 -14.50 -11.78 -0.65
N LYS A 28 -14.12 -12.72 0.23
CA LYS A 28 -14.51 -14.12 0.07
C LYS A 28 -16.03 -14.31 0.10
N LEU A 29 -16.76 -13.51 0.88
CA LEU A 29 -18.23 -13.51 0.87
C LEU A 29 -18.84 -12.88 -0.40
N LEU A 30 -18.05 -12.13 -1.18
CA LEU A 30 -18.43 -11.48 -2.44
C LEU A 30 -17.97 -12.27 -3.67
N GLU A 31 -17.79 -13.59 -3.54
CA GLU A 31 -17.31 -14.54 -4.58
C GLU A 31 -17.77 -14.29 -6.04
N PRO A 32 -18.96 -13.72 -6.35
CA PRO A 32 -19.30 -13.39 -7.74
C PRO A 32 -18.50 -12.22 -8.36
N VAL A 33 -17.86 -11.36 -7.56
CA VAL A 33 -17.22 -10.12 -8.02
C VAL A 33 -15.75 -10.35 -8.34
N SER A 34 -15.35 -10.04 -9.56
CA SER A 34 -13.97 -10.20 -10.01
C SER A 34 -13.02 -9.25 -9.25
N ALA A 35 -11.76 -9.66 -9.07
CA ALA A 35 -10.74 -8.82 -8.43
C ALA A 35 -10.56 -7.46 -9.15
N GLY A 36 -10.77 -7.45 -10.47
CA GLY A 36 -10.73 -6.23 -11.28
C GLY A 36 -11.86 -5.25 -10.96
N GLU A 37 -13.07 -5.73 -10.74
CA GLU A 37 -14.22 -4.88 -10.37
C GLU A 37 -14.05 -4.27 -8.98
N VAL A 38 -13.57 -5.05 -8.00
CA VAL A 38 -13.25 -4.55 -6.65
C VAL A 38 -12.19 -3.46 -6.73
N LEU A 39 -11.14 -3.66 -7.53
CA LEU A 39 -10.08 -2.67 -7.72
C LEU A 39 -10.58 -1.41 -8.42
N ALA A 40 -11.40 -1.56 -9.46
CA ALA A 40 -12.00 -0.43 -10.17
C ALA A 40 -12.87 0.43 -9.23
N HIS A 41 -13.70 -0.21 -8.40
CA HIS A 41 -14.51 0.48 -7.40
C HIS A 41 -13.63 1.24 -6.40
N ARG A 42 -12.52 0.63 -5.95
CA ARG A 42 -11.55 1.30 -5.07
C ARG A 42 -10.91 2.52 -5.70
N ILE A 43 -10.53 2.45 -6.98
CA ILE A 43 -9.94 3.58 -7.70
C ILE A 43 -10.96 4.71 -7.82
N ILE A 44 -12.20 4.40 -8.21
CA ILE A 44 -13.29 5.38 -8.35
C ILE A 44 -13.59 6.05 -7.01
N TRP A 45 -13.78 5.27 -5.93
CA TRP A 45 -14.05 5.83 -4.60
C TRP A 45 -12.88 6.64 -4.05
N SER A 46 -11.65 6.22 -4.30
CA SER A 46 -10.46 7.00 -3.92
C SER A 46 -10.44 8.35 -4.63
N LEU A 47 -10.77 8.38 -5.93
CA LEU A 47 -10.88 9.61 -6.71
C LEU A 47 -12.00 10.52 -6.18
N VAL A 48 -13.19 9.96 -5.92
CA VAL A 48 -14.33 10.71 -5.38
C VAL A 48 -14.01 11.32 -4.03
N ILE A 49 -13.45 10.54 -3.10
CA ILE A 49 -13.05 11.04 -1.77
C ILE A 49 -11.95 12.09 -1.89
N MET A 50 -10.95 11.89 -2.76
CA MET A 50 -9.89 12.88 -3.00
C MET A 50 -10.47 14.22 -3.49
N ILE A 51 -11.36 14.18 -4.49
CA ILE A 51 -12.03 15.38 -5.02
C ILE A 51 -12.86 16.06 -3.91
N LEU A 52 -13.60 15.28 -3.11
CA LEU A 52 -14.39 15.82 -2.00
C LEU A 52 -13.49 16.53 -0.98
N ILE A 53 -12.38 15.91 -0.57
CA ILE A 53 -11.42 16.50 0.37
C ILE A 53 -10.82 17.79 -0.20
N LEU A 54 -10.38 17.78 -1.47
CA LEU A 54 -9.83 18.98 -2.12
C LEU A 54 -10.87 20.10 -2.24
N THR A 55 -12.14 19.74 -2.45
CA THR A 55 -13.25 20.70 -2.51
C THR A 55 -13.53 21.32 -1.14
N VAL A 56 -13.62 20.51 -0.08
CA VAL A 56 -13.81 20.99 1.30
C VAL A 56 -12.65 21.87 1.75
N ARG A 57 -11.42 21.53 1.36
CA ARG A 57 -10.22 22.34 1.64
C ARG A 57 -10.08 23.58 0.75
N LYS A 58 -10.99 23.79 -0.22
CA LYS A 58 -10.92 24.86 -1.24
C LYS A 58 -9.62 24.84 -2.07
N GLN A 59 -9.00 23.68 -2.20
CA GLN A 59 -7.72 23.46 -2.88
C GLN A 59 -7.89 22.83 -4.27
N LEU A 60 -9.12 22.68 -4.77
CA LEU A 60 -9.40 22.00 -6.05
C LEU A 60 -8.61 22.61 -7.23
N LEU A 61 -8.58 23.95 -7.34
CA LEU A 61 -7.81 24.66 -8.37
C LEU A 61 -6.29 24.47 -8.21
N SER A 62 -5.80 24.42 -6.97
CA SER A 62 -4.38 24.17 -6.69
C SER A 62 -3.98 22.75 -7.04
N GLY A 63 -4.79 21.77 -6.65
CA GLY A 63 -4.57 20.36 -6.98
C GLY A 63 -4.59 20.11 -8.49
N TRP A 64 -5.46 20.81 -9.24
CA TRP A 64 -5.46 20.73 -10.70
C TRP A 64 -4.17 21.31 -11.31
N LYS A 65 -3.70 22.46 -10.82
CA LYS A 65 -2.42 23.05 -11.28
C LYS A 65 -1.23 22.14 -10.99
N GLU A 66 -1.21 21.53 -9.81
CA GLU A 66 -0.16 20.59 -9.39
C GLU A 66 -0.18 19.33 -10.28
N LEU A 67 -1.36 18.77 -10.55
CA LEU A 67 -1.52 17.65 -11.47
C LEU A 67 -0.95 17.98 -12.86
N VAL A 68 -1.31 19.13 -13.43
CA VAL A 68 -0.77 19.57 -14.73
C VAL A 68 0.74 19.77 -14.67
N SER A 69 1.27 20.37 -13.59
CA SER A 69 2.70 20.60 -13.38
C SER A 69 3.51 19.30 -13.26
N ILE A 70 2.91 18.19 -12.86
CA ILE A 70 3.58 16.89 -12.88
C ILE A 70 3.83 16.45 -14.32
N PHE A 71 2.84 16.63 -15.20
CA PHE A 71 2.95 16.25 -16.62
C PHE A 71 3.86 17.17 -17.43
N THR A 72 4.18 18.38 -16.95
CA THR A 72 5.20 19.23 -17.58
C THR A 72 6.61 18.70 -17.39
N HIS A 73 6.84 17.79 -16.43
CA HIS A 73 8.13 17.16 -16.17
C HIS A 73 8.09 15.65 -16.48
N PHE A 74 8.54 15.28 -17.67
CA PHE A 74 8.50 13.89 -18.18
C PHE A 74 9.03 12.84 -17.21
N ARG A 75 10.17 13.10 -16.53
CA ARG A 75 10.76 12.16 -15.57
C ARG A 75 9.87 11.93 -14.34
N THR A 76 9.28 13.00 -13.81
CA THR A 76 8.38 12.94 -12.67
C THR A 76 7.07 12.25 -13.05
N ALA A 77 6.52 12.58 -14.22
CA ALA A 77 5.32 11.93 -14.75
C ALA A 77 5.52 10.42 -14.92
N ILE A 78 6.62 9.98 -15.53
CA ILE A 78 6.93 8.55 -15.67
C ILE A 78 7.09 7.89 -14.30
N GLY A 79 7.81 8.52 -13.37
CA GLY A 79 7.97 7.98 -12.02
C GLY A 79 6.64 7.73 -11.32
N ILE A 80 5.71 8.69 -11.40
CA ILE A 80 4.37 8.58 -10.78
C ILE A 80 3.51 7.53 -11.50
N ILE A 81 3.56 7.46 -12.83
CA ILE A 81 2.82 6.45 -13.60
C ILE A 81 3.31 5.05 -13.25
N LEU A 82 4.63 4.83 -13.26
CA LEU A 82 5.23 3.56 -12.90
C LEU A 82 4.88 3.17 -11.45
N ALA A 83 5.00 4.10 -10.50
CA ALA A 83 4.61 3.85 -9.11
C ALA A 83 3.13 3.48 -9.00
N SER A 84 2.24 4.18 -9.70
CA SER A 84 0.81 3.89 -9.73
C SER A 84 0.51 2.52 -10.32
N CYS A 85 1.19 2.13 -11.41
CA CYS A 85 1.08 0.79 -11.98
C CYS A 85 1.55 -0.29 -11.00
N VAL A 86 2.70 -0.11 -10.35
CA VAL A 86 3.21 -1.07 -9.35
C VAL A 86 2.23 -1.22 -8.19
N ILE A 87 1.70 -0.12 -7.66
CA ILE A 87 0.70 -0.15 -6.57
C ILE A 87 -0.60 -0.85 -7.04
N THR A 88 -1.04 -0.57 -8.25
CA THR A 88 -2.26 -1.18 -8.83
C THR A 88 -2.09 -2.69 -9.00
N ILE A 89 -0.96 -3.13 -9.57
CA ILE A 89 -0.62 -4.55 -9.72
C ILE A 89 -0.53 -5.21 -8.34
N ASN A 90 0.12 -4.56 -7.37
CA ASN A 90 0.24 -5.09 -6.02
C ASN A 90 -1.13 -5.34 -5.37
N TRP A 91 -2.04 -4.35 -5.44
CA TRP A 91 -3.40 -4.49 -4.93
C TRP A 91 -4.20 -5.54 -5.68
N PHE A 92 -4.06 -5.60 -7.00
CA PHE A 92 -4.73 -6.61 -7.82
C PHE A 92 -4.31 -8.02 -7.41
N VAL A 93 -3.00 -8.27 -7.30
CA VAL A 93 -2.44 -9.56 -6.89
C VAL A 93 -2.93 -9.94 -5.49
N PHE A 94 -3.00 -8.99 -4.57
CA PHE A 94 -3.54 -9.25 -3.23
C PHE A 94 -5.02 -9.67 -3.27
N ILE A 95 -5.88 -8.91 -3.94
CA ILE A 95 -7.32 -9.22 -4.04
C ILE A 95 -7.51 -10.56 -4.75
N TRP A 96 -6.77 -10.80 -5.83
CA TRP A 96 -6.81 -12.05 -6.58
C TRP A 96 -6.37 -13.25 -5.73
N ALA A 97 -5.29 -13.12 -4.96
CA ALA A 97 -4.80 -14.18 -4.08
C ALA A 97 -5.80 -14.48 -2.95
N VAL A 98 -6.47 -13.46 -2.41
CA VAL A 98 -7.55 -13.65 -1.43
C VAL A 98 -8.73 -14.38 -2.04
N ASN A 99 -9.20 -13.96 -3.22
CA ASN A 99 -10.33 -14.60 -3.90
C ASN A 99 -10.00 -16.03 -4.38
N SER A 100 -8.74 -16.34 -4.63
CA SER A 100 -8.29 -17.67 -5.08
C SER A 100 -7.90 -18.61 -3.93
N ASP A 101 -8.36 -18.33 -2.69
CA ASP A 101 -8.02 -19.07 -1.45
C ASP A 101 -6.51 -19.13 -1.11
N ARG A 102 -5.67 -18.37 -1.80
CA ARG A 102 -4.22 -18.25 -1.59
C ARG A 102 -3.87 -17.15 -0.56
N VAL A 103 -4.73 -16.98 0.45
CA VAL A 103 -4.56 -15.95 1.50
C VAL A 103 -3.25 -16.16 2.28
N ILE A 104 -2.83 -17.42 2.48
CA ILE A 104 -1.57 -17.75 3.17
C ILE A 104 -0.36 -17.32 2.33
N GLU A 105 -0.37 -17.60 1.02
CA GLU A 105 0.69 -17.18 0.09
C GLU A 105 0.77 -15.65 0.00
N ALA A 106 -0.37 -14.97 -0.04
CA ALA A 106 -0.43 -13.50 -0.01
C ALA A 106 0.16 -12.93 1.30
N SER A 107 -0.19 -13.54 2.44
CA SER A 107 0.30 -13.11 3.75
C SER A 107 1.82 -13.30 3.88
N LEU A 108 2.37 -14.40 3.36
CA LEU A 108 3.81 -14.62 3.26
C LEU A 108 4.47 -13.54 2.38
N GLY A 109 3.88 -13.19 1.25
CA GLY A 109 4.33 -12.06 0.42
C GLY A 109 4.39 -10.74 1.19
N TYR A 110 3.41 -10.45 2.05
CA TYR A 110 3.43 -9.27 2.93
C TYR A 110 4.53 -9.33 3.99
N TYR A 111 4.87 -10.51 4.54
CA TYR A 111 6.01 -10.68 5.44
C TYR A 111 7.36 -10.46 4.73
N ILE A 112 7.47 -10.84 3.45
CA ILE A 112 8.68 -10.63 2.64
C ILE A 112 8.84 -9.16 2.23
N ASN A 113 7.75 -8.41 2.08
CA ASN A 113 7.76 -7.05 1.54
C ASN A 113 8.69 -6.08 2.32
N PRO A 114 8.70 -6.04 3.67
CA PRO A 114 9.69 -5.28 4.43
C PRO A 114 11.14 -5.67 4.13
N LEU A 115 11.44 -6.97 3.95
CA LEU A 115 12.80 -7.44 3.60
C LEU A 115 13.21 -6.95 2.22
N ILE A 116 12.31 -7.05 1.23
CA ILE A 116 12.55 -6.53 -0.12
C ILE A 116 12.74 -5.00 -0.07
N ASN A 117 11.93 -4.27 0.69
CA ASN A 117 12.09 -2.83 0.83
C ASN A 117 13.44 -2.46 1.47
N VAL A 118 13.89 -3.21 2.48
CA VAL A 118 15.23 -3.03 3.07
C VAL A 118 16.33 -3.39 2.07
N LEU A 119 16.19 -4.46 1.29
CA LEU A 119 17.13 -4.84 0.23
C LEU A 119 17.22 -3.76 -0.87
N LEU A 120 16.09 -3.28 -1.36
CA LEU A 120 16.02 -2.19 -2.35
C LEU A 120 16.61 -0.91 -1.77
N ALA A 121 16.32 -0.56 -0.51
CA ALA A 121 16.95 0.57 0.16
C ALA A 121 18.48 0.40 0.24
N MET A 122 19.00 -0.79 0.58
CA MET A 122 20.44 -1.05 0.57
C MET A 122 21.07 -0.86 -0.82
N LEU A 123 20.40 -1.30 -1.88
CA LEU A 123 20.89 -1.22 -3.26
C LEU A 123 20.82 0.20 -3.83
N PHE A 124 19.72 0.92 -3.60
CA PHE A 124 19.46 2.24 -4.20
C PHE A 124 19.94 3.41 -3.34
N LEU A 125 19.79 3.35 -2.01
CA LEU A 125 20.21 4.41 -1.09
C LEU A 125 21.68 4.30 -0.68
N LYS A 126 22.36 3.16 -0.94
CA LYS A 126 23.75 2.87 -0.52
C LYS A 126 24.02 3.10 0.98
N GLU A 127 22.98 3.11 1.82
CA GLU A 127 23.15 3.29 3.26
C GLU A 127 23.71 2.02 3.91
N ARG A 128 24.81 2.18 4.65
CA ARG A 128 25.45 1.09 5.38
C ARG A 128 24.73 0.87 6.71
N PHE A 129 23.76 -0.03 6.70
CA PHE A 129 23.10 -0.44 7.94
C PHE A 129 24.01 -1.31 8.82
N THR A 130 23.76 -1.25 10.13
CA THR A 130 24.59 -1.90 11.15
C THR A 130 24.53 -3.43 11.05
N ARG A 131 25.57 -4.13 11.54
CA ARG A 131 25.67 -5.61 11.47
C ARG A 131 24.40 -6.33 11.97
N TRP A 132 23.69 -5.76 12.95
CA TRP A 132 22.47 -6.34 13.52
C TRP A 132 21.25 -6.28 12.58
N GLN A 133 21.15 -5.29 11.69
CA GLN A 133 20.09 -5.26 10.66
C GLN A 133 20.36 -6.30 9.57
N ALA A 134 21.62 -6.51 9.19
CA ALA A 134 21.98 -7.58 8.26
C ALA A 134 21.67 -8.98 8.84
N VAL A 135 21.92 -9.20 10.13
CA VAL A 135 21.55 -10.44 10.84
C VAL A 135 20.04 -10.62 10.90
N SER A 136 19.28 -9.55 11.16
CA SER A 136 17.81 -9.61 11.17
C SER A 136 17.23 -9.99 9.80
N VAL A 137 17.79 -9.44 8.72
CA VAL A 137 17.42 -9.79 7.34
C VAL A 137 17.78 -11.23 7.00
N ALA A 138 18.98 -11.69 7.39
CA ALA A 138 19.45 -13.06 7.15
C ALA A 138 18.60 -14.11 7.91
N LEU A 139 18.26 -13.83 9.17
CA LEU A 139 17.38 -14.71 9.96
C LEU A 139 15.97 -14.80 9.36
N ALA A 140 15.40 -13.67 8.92
CA ALA A 140 14.08 -13.68 8.32
C ALA A 140 14.06 -14.43 6.97
N LEU A 141 15.13 -14.33 6.17
CA LEU A 141 15.33 -15.14 4.95
C LEU A 141 15.45 -16.64 5.25
N SER A 142 16.06 -17.02 6.37
CA SER A 142 16.21 -18.44 6.76
C SER A 142 14.92 -19.10 7.24
N VAL A 143 13.92 -18.31 7.64
CA VAL A 143 12.63 -18.78 8.15
C VAL A 143 11.57 -18.90 7.04
N LEU A 144 11.80 -18.32 5.86
CA LEU A 144 10.94 -18.52 4.69
C LEU A 144 11.02 -19.98 4.22
N PRO A 145 9.93 -20.76 4.31
CA PRO A 145 9.96 -22.17 3.95
C PRO A 145 10.20 -22.33 2.45
N SER A 146 11.17 -23.19 2.11
CA SER A 146 11.43 -23.75 0.78
C SER A 146 10.29 -24.61 0.29
#